data_AF-A0A212FKY9-F1
#
_entry.id   AF-A0A212FKY9-F1
#
_cell.length_a   1.000
_cell.length_b   1.000
_cell.length_c   1.000
_cell.angle_alpha   90.00
_cell.angle_beta   90.00
_cell.angle_gamma   90.00
#
_symmetry.space_group_name_H-M   'P 1'
#
loop_
_entity.id
_entity.type
_entity.pdbx_description
1 polymer ?
#
loop_
_entity_poly.entity_id
_entity_poly.type
_entity_poly.pdbx_seq_one_letter_code
_entity_poly.pdbx_strand_id
1 'polypeptide(L)'
;MFTDTKTSILSLLLITASLLFIESAAWKDCANDYFCAQDIMKGYLQKFSKDCNSDGMINCYDILTINSNGGDCRPLNQSSSGRVWLKRYEECRVARILT
;
A
#
# COMPACT_ATOMS: atom_id res chain seq x y z
N MET A 1 -43.52 -26.94 15.80
CA MET A 1 -42.87 -25.75 15.20
C MET A 1 -41.71 -25.38 16.11
N PHE A 2 -40.51 -25.71 15.64
CA PHE A 2 -39.20 -25.88 16.30
C PHE A 2 -39.01 -25.36 17.74
N THR A 3 -39.01 -26.31 18.67
CA THR A 3 -38.49 -26.22 20.04
C THR A 3 -37.10 -26.86 20.08
N ASP A 4 -36.02 -26.08 19.96
CA ASP A 4 -34.72 -26.52 20.49
C ASP A 4 -33.84 -25.30 20.80
N THR A 5 -33.69 -25.01 22.10
CA THR A 5 -32.85 -23.92 22.61
C THR A 5 -31.39 -24.07 22.15
N LYS A 6 -30.95 -25.29 21.81
CA LYS A 6 -29.63 -25.57 21.24
C LYS A 6 -29.48 -25.03 19.82
N THR A 7 -30.52 -25.06 19.00
CA THR A 7 -30.51 -24.49 17.64
C THR A 7 -30.44 -22.97 17.67
N SER A 8 -31.02 -22.33 18.69
CA SER A 8 -30.94 -20.88 18.91
C SER A 8 -29.53 -20.43 19.31
N ILE A 9 -28.88 -21.15 20.24
CA ILE A 9 -27.50 -20.86 20.66
C ILE A 9 -26.50 -21.13 19.52
N LEU A 10 -26.68 -22.20 18.73
CA LEU A 10 -25.83 -22.49 17.58
C LEU A 10 -25.95 -21.41 16.49
N SER A 11 -27.18 -20.93 16.24
CA SER A 11 -27.42 -19.80 15.33
C SER A 11 -26.77 -18.51 15.83
N LEU A 12 -26.85 -18.24 17.14
CA LEU A 12 -26.24 -17.06 17.77
C LEU A 12 -24.70 -17.12 17.71
N LEU A 13 -24.11 -18.31 17.92
CA LEU A 13 -22.66 -18.55 17.81
C LEU A 13 -22.15 -18.39 16.36
N LEU A 14 -22.94 -18.79 15.36
CA LEU A 14 -22.60 -18.59 13.95
C LEU A 14 -22.66 -17.11 13.56
N ILE A 15 -23.63 -16.36 14.09
CA ILE A 15 -23.75 -14.91 13.87
C ILE A 15 -22.60 -14.16 14.57
N THR A 16 -22.26 -14.50 15.83
CA THR A 16 -21.14 -13.87 16.54
C THR A 16 -19.79 -14.25 15.93
N ALA A 17 -19.61 -15.50 15.48
CA ALA A 17 -18.42 -15.88 14.70
C ALA A 17 -18.31 -15.05 13.42
N SER A 18 -19.41 -14.89 12.66
CA SER A 18 -19.43 -14.07 11.44
C SER A 18 -19.05 -12.61 11.72
N LEU A 19 -19.51 -12.02 12.84
CA LEU A 19 -19.15 -10.66 13.26
C LEU A 19 -17.69 -10.52 13.73
N LEU A 20 -17.06 -11.60 14.18
CA LEU A 20 -15.65 -11.64 14.58
C LEU A 20 -14.69 -11.87 13.38
N PHE A 21 -15.21 -12.22 12.19
CA PHE A 21 -14.41 -12.51 10.99
C PHE A 21 -14.51 -11.48 9.86
N ILE A 22 -15.30 -10.40 10.00
CA ILE A 22 -15.29 -9.30 9.02
C ILE A 22 -14.11 -8.37 9.34
N GLU A 23 -12.89 -8.82 9.05
CA GLU A 23 -11.75 -7.92 8.92
C GLU A 23 -11.70 -7.41 7.47
N SER A 24 -12.69 -6.59 7.06
CA SER A 24 -12.62 -5.89 5.77
C SER A 24 -11.61 -4.76 5.88
N ALA A 25 -10.35 -5.08 5.65
CA ALA A 25 -9.32 -4.07 5.52
C ALA A 25 -9.44 -3.42 4.13
N ALA A 26 -10.43 -2.55 3.94
CA ALA A 26 -10.71 -1.86 2.67
C ALA A 26 -9.47 -1.17 2.07
N TRP A 27 -8.52 -0.75 2.92
CA TRP A 27 -7.23 -0.24 2.47
C TRP A 27 -6.35 -1.32 1.82
N LYS A 28 -6.34 -2.56 2.33
CA LYS A 28 -5.62 -3.71 1.74
C LYS A 28 -6.22 -4.04 0.38
N ASP A 29 -7.55 -4.05 0.29
CA ASP A 29 -8.26 -4.31 -0.97
C ASP A 29 -7.88 -3.26 -2.02
N CYS A 30 -7.93 -1.98 -1.64
CA CYS A 30 -7.51 -0.88 -2.52
C CYS A 30 -6.02 -0.94 -2.89
N ALA A 31 -5.14 -1.31 -1.96
CA ALA A 31 -3.71 -1.45 -2.24
C ALA A 31 -3.39 -2.63 -3.20
N ASN A 32 -4.28 -3.62 -3.27
CA ASN A 32 -4.18 -4.75 -4.20
C ASN A 32 -4.89 -4.51 -5.54
N ASP A 33 -5.72 -3.47 -5.66
CA ASP A 33 -6.32 -3.05 -6.92
C ASP A 33 -5.47 -1.97 -7.61
N TYR A 34 -5.17 -2.18 -8.89
CA TYR A 34 -4.27 -1.30 -9.63
C TYR A 34 -4.80 0.14 -9.74
N PHE A 35 -6.08 0.30 -10.07
CA PHE A 35 -6.66 1.63 -10.29
C PHE A 35 -6.85 2.37 -8.96
N CYS A 36 -7.28 1.67 -7.92
CA CYS A 36 -7.44 2.22 -6.59
C CYS A 36 -6.09 2.65 -5.99
N ALA A 37 -5.06 1.81 -6.09
CA ALA A 37 -3.70 2.15 -5.67
C ALA A 37 -3.15 3.37 -6.46
N GLN A 38 -3.43 3.46 -7.75
CA GLN A 38 -3.02 4.60 -8.56
C GLN A 38 -3.69 5.90 -8.08
N ASP A 39 -4.97 5.88 -7.74
CA ASP A 39 -5.68 7.06 -7.24
C ASP A 39 -5.18 7.51 -5.86
N ILE A 40 -4.85 6.57 -4.97
CA ILE A 40 -4.13 6.87 -3.72
C ILE A 40 -2.82 7.59 -4.04
N MET A 41 -2.03 7.06 -4.98
CA MET A 41 -0.76 7.66 -5.35
C MET A 41 -0.91 9.07 -5.91
N LYS A 42 -1.91 9.34 -6.75
CA LYS A 42 -2.16 10.70 -7.26
C LYS A 42 -2.38 11.71 -6.13
N GLY A 43 -3.24 11.38 -5.16
CA GLY A 43 -3.48 12.23 -3.99
C GLY A 43 -2.25 12.38 -3.10
N TYR A 44 -1.48 11.30 -2.92
CA TYR A 44 -0.23 11.32 -2.17
C TYR A 44 0.80 12.27 -2.82
N LEU A 45 0.96 12.19 -4.15
CA LEU A 45 1.88 13.04 -4.89
C LEU A 45 1.46 14.50 -4.88
N GLN A 46 0.16 14.81 -4.97
CA GLN A 46 -0.32 16.20 -4.80
C GLN A 46 0.12 16.82 -3.47
N LYS A 47 0.28 16.01 -2.42
CA LYS A 47 0.69 16.48 -1.09
C LYS A 47 2.20 16.52 -0.88
N PHE A 48 2.93 15.54 -1.40
CA PHE A 48 4.33 15.29 -1.01
C PHE A 48 5.35 15.42 -2.14
N SER A 49 4.93 15.56 -3.40
CA SER A 49 5.86 15.66 -4.53
C SER A 49 6.78 16.87 -4.39
N LYS A 50 8.09 16.64 -4.52
CA LYS A 50 9.15 17.65 -4.49
C LYS A 50 10.40 17.04 -5.10
N ASP A 51 11.29 17.90 -5.59
CA ASP A 51 12.62 17.51 -6.05
C ASP A 51 13.47 17.14 -4.82
N CYS A 52 13.81 15.85 -4.69
CA CYS A 52 14.53 15.34 -3.54
C CYS A 52 16.05 15.28 -3.79
N ASN A 53 16.49 15.22 -5.04
CA ASN A 53 17.90 15.11 -5.40
C ASN A 53 18.51 16.42 -5.92
N SER A 54 17.70 17.49 -6.00
CA SER A 54 18.06 18.83 -6.47
C SER A 54 18.56 18.85 -7.92
N ASP A 55 18.01 17.98 -8.78
CA ASP A 55 18.34 17.94 -10.22
C ASP A 55 17.50 18.92 -11.07
N GLY A 56 16.57 19.63 -10.44
CA GLY A 56 15.69 20.61 -11.07
C GLY A 56 14.42 20.02 -11.67
N MET A 57 14.20 18.71 -11.55
CA MET A 57 13.02 18.02 -12.04
C MET A 57 12.40 17.13 -10.95
N ILE A 58 11.07 17.03 -10.95
CA ILE A 58 10.37 16.03 -10.15
C ILE A 58 10.12 14.81 -11.04
N ASN A 59 10.86 13.73 -10.81
CA ASN A 59 10.84 12.54 -11.64
C ASN A 59 10.57 11.26 -10.81
N CYS A 60 10.66 10.09 -11.45
CA CYS A 60 10.36 8.82 -10.80
C CYS A 60 11.29 8.51 -9.60
N TYR A 61 12.51 9.03 -9.58
CA TYR A 61 13.44 8.87 -8.46
C TYR A 61 12.94 9.63 -7.22
N ASP A 62 12.43 10.84 -7.41
CA ASP A 62 11.85 11.62 -6.31
C ASP A 62 10.61 10.96 -5.75
N ILE A 63 9.72 10.50 -6.65
CA ILE A 63 8.50 9.78 -6.30
C ILE A 63 8.82 8.50 -5.50
N LEU A 64 9.83 7.73 -5.92
CA LEU A 64 10.31 6.57 -5.16
C LEU A 64 10.76 6.98 -3.75
N THR A 65 11.55 8.05 -3.66
CA THR A 65 12.16 8.49 -2.40
C THR A 65 11.07 8.89 -1.40
N ILE A 66 10.12 9.73 -1.81
CA ILE A 66 9.01 10.14 -0.94
C ILE A 66 8.11 8.96 -0.56
N ASN A 67 7.82 8.04 -1.49
CA ASN A 67 6.96 6.89 -1.21
C ASN A 67 7.61 5.92 -0.22
N SER A 68 8.92 5.69 -0.36
CA SER A 68 9.67 4.83 0.57
C SER A 68 9.83 5.44 1.97
N ASN A 69 9.88 6.77 2.08
CA ASN A 69 10.20 7.46 3.34
C ASN A 69 8.99 8.10 4.04
N GLY A 70 7.80 8.01 3.46
CA GLY A 70 6.62 8.67 4.03
C GLY A 70 6.60 10.19 3.83
N GLY A 71 7.07 10.68 2.69
CA GLY A 71 7.01 12.09 2.30
C GLY A 71 8.28 12.89 2.58
N ASP A 72 9.36 12.22 2.97
CA ASP A 72 10.66 12.81 3.28
C ASP A 72 11.72 12.45 2.22
N CYS A 73 12.70 13.34 2.01
CA CYS A 73 13.74 13.21 1.00
C CYS A 73 15.04 12.59 1.54
N ARG A 74 14.98 11.84 2.64
CA ARG A 74 16.15 11.14 3.17
C ARG A 74 16.73 10.17 2.12
N PRO A 75 18.05 10.16 1.88
CA PRO A 75 18.65 9.25 0.92
C PRO A 75 18.34 7.77 1.22
N LEU A 76 17.86 7.04 0.21
CA LEU A 76 17.43 5.65 0.36
C LEU A 76 18.57 4.69 0.73
N ASN A 77 19.82 5.04 0.43
CA ASN A 77 20.98 4.22 0.75
C ASN A 77 21.29 4.15 2.27
N GLN A 78 20.67 5.00 3.08
CA GLN A 78 20.95 5.11 4.53
C GLN A 78 20.33 3.97 5.36
N SER A 79 19.23 3.36 4.90
CA SER A 79 18.56 2.27 5.62
C SER A 79 18.60 0.96 4.83
N SER A 80 18.52 -0.17 5.54
CA SER A 80 18.41 -1.49 4.89
C SER A 80 17.16 -1.57 4.00
N SER A 81 16.03 -1.09 4.50
CA SER A 81 14.77 -1.03 3.75
C SER A 81 14.88 -0.13 2.52
N GLY A 82 15.49 1.06 2.65
CA GLY A 82 15.69 1.97 1.53
C GLY A 82 16.60 1.39 0.45
N ARG A 83 17.66 0.64 0.82
CA ARG A 83 18.49 -0.09 -0.14
C ARG A 83 17.71 -1.17 -0.91
N VAL A 84 16.77 -1.85 -0.24
CA VAL A 84 15.88 -2.82 -0.92
C VAL A 84 14.96 -2.13 -1.91
N TRP A 85 14.38 -0.98 -1.55
CA TRP A 85 13.56 -0.17 -2.45
C TRP A 85 14.33 0.34 -3.66
N LEU A 86 15.54 0.86 -3.44
CA LEU A 86 16.42 1.33 -4.50
C LEU A 86 16.77 0.21 -5.47
N LYS A 87 17.13 -0.98 -4.95
CA LYS A 87 17.44 -2.15 -5.79
C LYS A 87 16.26 -2.51 -6.72
N ARG A 88 15.04 -2.59 -6.18
CA ARG A 88 13.83 -2.90 -6.97
C ARG A 88 13.52 -1.85 -8.02
N TYR A 89 13.69 -0.58 -7.67
CA TYR A 89 13.52 0.53 -8.62
C TYR A 89 14.49 0.39 -9.79
N GLU A 90 15.77 0.11 -9.51
CA GLU A 90 16.79 -0.06 -10.55
C GLU A 90 16.49 -1.24 -11.48
N GLU A 91 16.10 -2.39 -10.90
CA GLU A 91 15.68 -3.57 -11.67
C GLU A 91 14.53 -3.23 -12.64
N CYS A 92 13.49 -2.53 -12.17
CA CYS A 92 12.36 -2.13 -13.01
C CYS A 92 12.72 -1.02 -14.02
N ARG A 93 13.56 -0.06 -13.64
CA ARG A 93 13.97 1.05 -14.52
C ARG A 93 14.77 0.53 -15.71
N VAL A 94 15.73 -0.37 -15.47
CA VAL A 94 16.54 -0.98 -16.52
C VAL A 94 15.67 -1.85 -17.44
N ALA A 95 14.72 -2.62 -16.88
CA ALA A 95 13.79 -3.41 -17.68
C ALA A 95 13.01 -2.55 -18.70
N ARG A 96 12.59 -1.33 -18.32
CA ARG A 96 11.89 -0.40 -19.22
C ARG A 96 12.75 0.21 -20.34
N ILE A 97 14.08 0.17 -20.23
CA ILE A 97 14.99 0.69 -21.26
C ILE A 97 15.28 -0.38 -22.33
N LEU A 98 15.12 -1.66 -21.99
CA LEU A 98 15.46 -2.80 -22.84
C LEU A 98 14.25 -3.42 -23.58
N THR A 99 13.06 -2.83 -23.44
CA THR A 99 11.80 -3.23 -24.10
C THR A 99 11.23 -2.07 -24.89
#